data_AF-A0AAW1QXY1-F1
#
_entry.id   AF-A0AAW1QXY1-F1
#
_cell.length_a   1.000
_cell.length_b   1.000
_cell.length_c   1.000
_cell.angle_alpha   90.00
_cell.angle_beta   90.00
_cell.angle_gamma   90.00
#
_symmetry.space_group_name_H-M   'P 1'
#
loop_
_entity.id
_entity.type
_entity.pdbx_description
1 polymer ?
#
loop_
_entity_poly.entity_id
_entity_poly.type
_entity_poly.pdbx_seq_one_letter_code
_entity_poly.pdbx_strand_id
1 'polypeptide(L)'
;MSSAGALHLSSALASSKKVVKRPLQTAASRVSALVAQERKLRDPREENAPGDFYVDSTCIDCDTCRWMAPETYSRINQQSAVHLQPQSPEERKRALQALLACPSFSIHAKHKKSEEMGAALNEMPLHVSGTENVFHLVMASESSYGAVAYLIRRPEGNIMMDSPRFDVKLLKRIQAMGGVKYMCLSHRDDVCDHAKWAKALGCTRILRRDECNKEQGTNEVEVKLEGQGPWGLPDGSTDIELIHTPGHTTGHVVLLYKPERTLFSGDHWGYSGREQCGSLFRRVNWYSIDHQMESLAKLRPLDFVHVLPGHGRRMSFGDKAAKDEYIDLTIAATKKDIAADGTGHNVFKDAPQPLSTTN
;
A
#
# COMPACT_ATOMS: atom_id res chain seq x y z
N MET A 1 -10.31 86.21 -44.94
CA MET A 1 -10.90 85.13 -45.76
C MET A 1 -9.98 84.96 -46.96
N SER A 2 -9.07 83.98 -46.94
CA SER A 2 -8.02 83.87 -47.96
C SER A 2 -7.65 82.41 -48.22
N SER A 3 -7.65 82.10 -49.52
CA SER A 3 -6.71 81.29 -50.30
C SER A 3 -6.24 79.91 -49.83
N ALA A 4 -6.37 78.99 -50.78
CA ALA A 4 -5.70 77.70 -50.97
C ALA A 4 -4.24 77.57 -50.50
N GLY A 5 -3.90 76.34 -50.11
CA GLY A 5 -2.52 75.85 -49.96
C GLY A 5 -2.52 74.35 -49.72
N ALA A 6 -1.94 73.59 -50.66
CA ALA A 6 -1.74 72.14 -50.64
C ALA A 6 -0.93 71.66 -49.42
N LEU A 7 -1.00 70.37 -49.05
CA LEU A 7 0.12 69.61 -48.46
C LEU A 7 -0.16 68.09 -48.38
N HIS A 8 0.75 67.36 -49.01
CA HIS A 8 1.30 66.02 -48.73
C HIS A 8 0.44 64.75 -48.52
N LEU A 9 0.70 63.81 -49.44
CA LEU A 9 0.66 62.36 -49.21
C LEU A 9 1.53 61.96 -48.00
N SER A 10 0.97 61.14 -47.12
CA SER A 10 1.72 60.20 -46.30
C SER A 10 0.97 58.87 -46.25
N SER A 11 1.61 57.84 -46.80
CA SER A 11 1.13 56.47 -46.86
C SER A 11 1.20 55.81 -45.48
N ALA A 12 0.05 55.49 -44.89
CA ALA A 12 -0.02 54.66 -43.70
C ALA A 12 0.29 53.20 -44.05
N LEU A 13 1.40 52.68 -43.53
CA LEU A 13 1.78 51.27 -43.57
C LEU A 13 0.77 50.43 -42.78
N ALA A 14 0.01 49.58 -43.46
CA ALA A 14 -0.81 48.55 -42.84
C ALA A 14 0.10 47.39 -42.36
N SER A 15 0.30 47.30 -41.04
CA SER A 15 0.98 46.16 -40.41
C SER A 15 0.05 44.93 -40.42
N SER A 16 0.27 44.02 -41.37
CA SER A 16 -0.37 42.70 -41.39
C SER A 16 0.18 41.84 -40.26
N LYS A 17 -0.59 41.69 -39.17
CA LYS A 17 -0.35 40.63 -38.17
C LYS A 17 -0.52 39.26 -38.85
N LYS A 18 0.59 38.57 -39.13
CA LYS A 18 0.58 37.15 -39.51
C LYS A 18 -0.02 36.34 -38.36
N VAL A 19 -1.27 35.92 -38.52
CA VAL A 19 -1.85 34.85 -37.69
C VAL A 19 -1.09 33.57 -38.04
N VAL A 20 -0.16 33.17 -37.17
CA VAL A 20 0.47 31.85 -37.24
C VAL A 20 -0.61 30.82 -36.92
N LYS A 21 -1.22 30.23 -37.95
CA LYS A 21 -2.11 29.07 -37.79
C LYS A 21 -1.29 27.92 -37.22
N ARG A 22 -1.41 27.64 -35.92
CA ARG A 22 -0.91 26.38 -35.34
C ARG A 22 -1.66 25.23 -36.03
N PRO A 23 -0.97 24.19 -36.52
CA PRO A 23 -1.65 23.06 -37.14
C PRO A 23 -2.57 22.41 -36.10
N LEU A 24 -3.85 22.26 -36.42
CA LEU A 24 -4.76 21.43 -35.65
C LEU A 24 -4.31 19.98 -35.79
N GLN A 25 -3.66 19.44 -34.75
CA GLN A 25 -3.36 18.01 -34.68
C GLN A 25 -4.66 17.22 -34.66
N THR A 26 -4.74 16.18 -35.49
CA THR A 26 -5.87 15.25 -35.55
C THR A 26 -5.97 14.44 -34.26
N ALA A 27 -7.16 13.96 -33.92
CA ALA A 27 -7.37 13.10 -32.76
C ALA A 27 -6.44 11.87 -32.77
N ALA A 28 -6.22 11.26 -33.94
CA ALA A 28 -5.28 10.15 -34.10
C ALA A 28 -3.82 10.52 -33.76
N SER A 29 -3.34 11.69 -34.19
CA SER A 29 -1.99 12.17 -33.86
C SER A 29 -1.80 12.42 -32.38
N ARG A 30 -2.84 12.94 -31.69
CA ARG A 30 -2.82 13.11 -30.24
C ARG A 30 -2.81 11.78 -29.51
N VAL A 31 -3.62 10.81 -29.94
CA VAL A 31 -3.64 9.45 -29.38
C VAL A 31 -2.27 8.77 -29.56
N SER A 32 -1.67 8.82 -30.75
CA SER A 32 -0.33 8.24 -30.97
C SER A 32 0.75 8.90 -30.11
N ALA A 33 0.69 10.23 -29.92
CA ALA A 33 1.63 10.94 -29.04
C ALA A 33 1.45 10.54 -27.56
N LEU A 34 0.20 10.39 -27.10
CA LEU A 34 -0.11 9.91 -25.75
C LEU A 34 0.38 8.48 -25.53
N VAL A 35 0.14 7.57 -26.48
CA VAL A 35 0.63 6.18 -26.43
C VAL A 35 2.18 6.13 -26.43
N ALA A 36 2.83 6.98 -27.22
CA ALA A 36 4.30 7.07 -27.22
C ALA A 36 4.85 7.62 -25.90
N GLN A 37 4.16 8.61 -25.31
CA GLN A 37 4.50 9.17 -24.00
C GLN A 37 4.32 8.14 -22.89
N GLU A 38 3.20 7.41 -22.87
CA GLU A 38 2.97 6.30 -21.93
C GLU A 38 4.04 5.20 -22.10
N ARG A 39 4.37 4.82 -23.34
CA ARG A 39 5.44 3.84 -23.59
C ARG A 39 6.78 4.31 -23.03
N LYS A 40 7.11 5.60 -23.19
CA LYS A 40 8.34 6.18 -22.64
C LYS A 40 8.37 6.14 -21.11
N LEU A 41 7.23 6.30 -20.45
CA LEU A 41 7.15 6.16 -18.98
C LEU A 41 7.44 4.73 -18.50
N ARG A 42 7.24 3.74 -19.38
CA ARG A 42 7.48 2.31 -19.13
C ARG A 42 8.90 1.87 -19.47
N ASP A 43 9.76 2.75 -19.98
CA ASP A 43 11.17 2.43 -20.21
C ASP A 43 11.94 2.27 -18.88
N PRO A 44 13.03 1.48 -18.85
CA PRO A 44 13.88 1.38 -17.68
C PRO A 44 14.41 2.74 -17.24
N ARG A 45 14.30 3.04 -15.95
CA ARG A 45 14.98 4.21 -15.37
C ARG A 45 16.49 4.01 -15.32
N GLU A 46 17.24 5.10 -15.37
CA GLU A 46 18.72 5.10 -15.32
C GLU A 46 19.26 4.55 -14.00
N GLU A 47 18.49 4.64 -12.91
CA GLU A 47 18.90 4.13 -11.60
C GLU A 47 18.85 2.61 -11.48
N ASN A 48 18.32 1.89 -12.46
CA ASN A 48 18.33 0.43 -12.45
C ASN A 48 19.72 -0.11 -12.81
N ALA A 49 20.16 -1.13 -12.08
CA ALA A 49 21.25 -1.99 -12.50
C ALA A 49 20.91 -2.64 -13.85
N PRO A 50 21.86 -2.67 -14.81
CA PRO A 50 21.60 -3.22 -16.12
C PRO A 50 21.25 -4.72 -16.02
N GLY A 51 20.18 -5.13 -16.70
CA GLY A 51 19.81 -6.54 -16.75
C GLY A 51 18.39 -6.82 -17.23
N ASP A 52 17.88 -7.96 -16.77
CA ASP A 52 16.58 -8.51 -17.15
C ASP A 52 15.44 -7.79 -16.43
N PHE A 53 15.57 -7.60 -15.13
CA PHE A 53 14.60 -6.87 -14.30
C PHE A 53 14.87 -5.37 -14.34
N TYR A 54 13.80 -4.57 -14.33
CA TYR A 54 13.90 -3.12 -14.18
C TYR A 54 12.62 -2.53 -13.60
N VAL A 55 12.74 -1.34 -13.00
CA VAL A 55 11.61 -0.51 -12.58
C VAL A 55 11.50 0.71 -13.49
N ASP A 56 10.28 1.00 -13.94
CA ASP A 56 9.99 2.16 -14.79
C ASP A 56 9.63 3.43 -13.97
N SER A 57 9.38 4.53 -14.67
CA SER A 57 9.12 5.84 -14.04
C SER A 57 7.72 6.01 -13.44
N THR A 58 6.82 5.05 -13.63
CA THR A 58 5.47 5.04 -13.03
C THR A 58 5.44 4.53 -11.59
N CYS A 59 6.60 4.17 -11.02
CA CYS A 59 6.70 3.67 -9.65
C CYS A 59 6.19 4.72 -8.64
N ILE A 60 5.29 4.30 -7.76
CA ILE A 60 4.69 5.17 -6.73
C ILE A 60 5.42 5.12 -5.38
N ASP A 61 6.62 4.53 -5.30
CA ASP A 61 7.45 4.48 -4.07
C ASP A 61 6.80 3.78 -2.85
N CYS A 62 5.89 2.83 -3.05
CA CYS A 62 5.10 2.12 -2.01
C CYS A 62 5.87 1.18 -1.05
N ASP A 63 7.18 0.95 -1.24
CA ASP A 63 8.02 0.00 -0.47
C ASP A 63 7.78 -1.52 -0.71
N THR A 64 6.65 -1.94 -1.28
CA THR A 64 6.27 -3.37 -1.44
C THR A 64 7.39 -4.28 -1.94
N CYS A 65 8.01 -3.93 -3.07
CA CYS A 65 9.06 -4.76 -3.65
C CYS A 65 10.35 -4.82 -2.80
N ARG A 66 10.61 -3.78 -2.01
CA ARG A 66 11.86 -3.65 -1.23
C ARG A 66 11.86 -4.50 0.02
N TRP A 67 10.71 -4.84 0.57
CA TRP A 67 10.63 -5.82 1.66
C TRP A 67 10.34 -7.24 1.17
N MET A 68 9.74 -7.41 -0.03
CA MET A 68 9.54 -8.73 -0.63
C MET A 68 10.81 -9.32 -1.26
N ALA A 69 11.67 -8.48 -1.84
CA ALA A 69 12.92 -8.88 -2.48
C ALA A 69 14.00 -7.82 -2.24
N PRO A 70 14.45 -7.64 -0.98
CA PRO A 70 15.43 -6.61 -0.61
C PRO A 70 16.78 -6.80 -1.32
N GLU A 71 17.14 -8.03 -1.68
CA GLU A 71 18.37 -8.29 -2.44
C GLU A 71 18.31 -7.72 -3.86
N THR A 72 17.10 -7.50 -4.41
CA THR A 72 16.91 -7.01 -5.78
C THR A 72 16.52 -5.53 -5.84
N TYR A 73 15.63 -5.08 -4.95
CA TYR A 73 15.05 -3.73 -5.02
C TYR A 73 15.46 -2.84 -3.85
N SER A 74 15.84 -1.60 -4.16
CA SER A 74 16.14 -0.57 -3.17
C SER A 74 15.45 0.75 -3.55
N ARG A 75 15.50 1.72 -2.64
CA ARG A 75 14.92 3.05 -2.87
C ARG A 75 16.01 3.97 -3.42
N ILE A 76 15.86 4.44 -4.67
CA ILE A 76 16.78 5.36 -5.33
C ILE A 76 15.97 6.49 -5.98
N ASN A 77 16.33 7.74 -5.66
CA ASN A 77 15.67 8.94 -6.15
C ASN A 77 14.15 8.96 -5.94
N GLN A 78 13.72 8.60 -4.72
CA GLN A 78 12.31 8.60 -4.29
C GLN A 78 11.39 7.62 -5.04
N GLN A 79 11.96 6.57 -5.63
CA GLN A 79 11.23 5.48 -6.26
C GLN A 79 12.00 4.18 -6.05
N SER A 80 11.37 3.02 -6.27
CA SER A 80 12.11 1.76 -6.30
C SER A 80 12.93 1.62 -7.57
N ALA A 81 14.11 1.01 -7.47
CA ALA A 81 14.93 0.61 -8.60
C ALA A 81 15.52 -0.79 -8.33
N VAL A 82 15.87 -1.50 -9.39
CA VAL A 82 16.68 -2.72 -9.27
C VAL A 82 18.10 -2.29 -8.94
N HIS A 83 18.61 -2.59 -7.74
CA HIS A 83 20.00 -2.27 -7.38
C HIS A 83 20.96 -3.42 -7.69
N LEU A 84 20.45 -4.65 -7.64
CA LEU A 84 21.16 -5.86 -8.02
C LEU A 84 20.19 -6.79 -8.74
N GLN A 85 20.61 -7.35 -9.87
CA GLN A 85 19.82 -8.37 -10.57
C GLN A 85 19.80 -9.66 -9.75
N PRO A 86 18.69 -10.42 -9.73
CA PRO A 86 18.64 -11.69 -9.01
C PRO A 86 19.70 -12.67 -9.54
N GLN A 87 20.48 -13.26 -8.63
CA GLN A 87 21.62 -14.13 -8.92
C GLN A 87 21.29 -15.63 -8.74
N SER A 88 20.15 -15.94 -8.12
CA SER A 88 19.69 -17.31 -7.86
C SER A 88 18.24 -17.54 -8.35
N PRO A 89 17.82 -18.81 -8.58
CA PRO A 89 16.42 -19.14 -8.86
C PRO A 89 15.46 -18.61 -7.79
N GLU A 90 15.86 -18.65 -6.51
CA GLU A 90 15.10 -18.18 -5.37
C GLU A 90 14.93 -16.65 -5.38
N GLU A 91 16.02 -15.90 -5.60
CA GLU A 91 15.96 -14.44 -5.77
C GLU A 91 15.11 -14.06 -6.98
N ARG A 92 15.24 -14.79 -8.09
CA ARG A 92 14.44 -14.55 -9.29
C ARG A 92 12.95 -14.79 -9.02
N LYS A 93 12.60 -15.84 -8.27
CA LYS A 93 11.23 -16.10 -7.85
C LYS A 93 10.69 -14.98 -6.95
N ARG A 94 11.45 -14.51 -5.95
CA ARG A 94 11.06 -13.36 -5.11
C ARG A 94 10.90 -12.08 -5.94
N ALA A 95 11.77 -11.85 -6.91
CA ALA A 95 11.67 -10.71 -7.82
C ALA A 95 10.40 -10.77 -8.70
N LEU A 96 10.00 -11.96 -9.16
CA LEU A 96 8.73 -12.17 -9.86
C LEU A 96 7.51 -12.03 -8.94
N GLN A 97 7.59 -12.47 -7.69
CA GLN A 97 6.54 -12.23 -6.69
C GLN A 97 6.38 -10.73 -6.41
N ALA A 98 7.47 -9.99 -6.28
CA ALA A 98 7.46 -8.53 -6.15
C ALA A 98 6.89 -7.84 -7.40
N LEU A 99 7.17 -8.37 -8.60
CA LEU A 99 6.55 -7.90 -9.85
C LEU A 99 5.03 -8.07 -9.82
N LEU A 100 4.53 -9.24 -9.40
CA LEU A 100 3.10 -9.51 -9.26
C LEU A 100 2.44 -8.60 -8.22
N ALA A 101 3.19 -8.28 -7.16
CA ALA A 101 2.74 -7.41 -6.08
C ALA A 101 2.79 -5.92 -6.39
N CYS A 102 3.42 -5.52 -7.49
CA CYS A 102 3.58 -4.10 -7.80
C CYS A 102 2.21 -3.44 -8.07
N PRO A 103 1.79 -2.46 -7.27
CA PRO A 103 0.45 -1.86 -7.41
C PRO A 103 0.26 -1.13 -8.74
N SER A 104 1.30 -0.43 -9.21
CA SER A 104 1.32 0.37 -10.46
C SER A 104 1.90 -0.38 -11.67
N PHE A 105 2.17 -1.69 -11.52
CA PHE A 105 2.79 -2.53 -12.55
C PHE A 105 4.12 -1.97 -13.10
N SER A 106 4.86 -1.21 -12.29
CA SER A 106 6.09 -0.54 -12.70
C SER A 106 7.32 -1.44 -12.74
N ILE A 107 7.21 -2.69 -12.28
CA ILE A 107 8.30 -3.68 -12.29
C ILE A 107 8.16 -4.56 -13.52
N HIS A 108 9.27 -4.74 -14.22
CA HIS A 108 9.33 -5.49 -15.47
C HIS A 108 10.45 -6.51 -15.44
N ALA A 109 10.31 -7.55 -16.27
CA ALA A 109 11.36 -8.47 -16.65
C ALA A 109 11.30 -8.67 -18.17
N LYS A 110 12.42 -8.48 -18.88
CA LYS A 110 12.47 -8.59 -20.35
C LYS A 110 12.21 -10.02 -20.80
N HIS A 111 12.73 -11.00 -20.08
CA HIS A 111 12.59 -12.43 -20.37
C HIS A 111 11.82 -13.09 -19.23
N LYS A 112 10.55 -13.39 -19.47
CA LYS A 112 9.69 -14.12 -18.52
C LYS A 112 9.36 -15.49 -19.09
N LYS A 113 9.92 -16.55 -18.52
CA LYS A 113 9.49 -17.90 -18.88
C LYS A 113 8.13 -18.17 -18.25
N SER A 114 7.21 -18.76 -19.01
CA SER A 114 5.87 -19.09 -18.52
C SER A 114 5.89 -19.99 -17.28
N GLU A 115 6.88 -20.88 -17.19
CA GLU A 115 7.12 -21.78 -16.06
C GLU A 115 7.48 -21.02 -14.78
N GLU A 116 8.40 -20.03 -14.86
CA GLU A 116 8.83 -19.23 -13.70
C GLU A 116 7.67 -18.36 -13.19
N MET A 117 6.91 -17.75 -14.10
CA MET A 117 5.70 -17.02 -13.74
C MET A 117 4.66 -17.94 -13.12
N GLY A 118 4.49 -19.15 -13.65
CA GLY A 118 3.64 -20.18 -13.09
C GLY A 118 4.04 -20.55 -11.67
N ALA A 119 5.34 -20.78 -11.42
CA ALA A 119 5.88 -21.10 -10.11
C ALA A 119 5.63 -19.97 -9.10
N ALA A 120 5.92 -18.71 -9.47
CA ALA A 120 5.68 -17.55 -8.60
C ALA A 120 4.19 -17.39 -8.25
N LEU A 121 3.30 -17.56 -9.24
CA LEU A 121 1.85 -17.52 -9.02
C LEU A 121 1.35 -18.70 -8.16
N ASN A 122 1.95 -19.87 -8.34
CA ASN A 122 1.54 -21.10 -7.67
C ASN A 122 1.97 -21.19 -6.21
N GLU A 123 2.75 -20.23 -5.70
CA GLU A 123 3.07 -20.12 -4.27
C GLU A 123 2.11 -19.19 -3.52
N MET A 124 1.33 -18.36 -4.23
CA MET A 124 0.41 -17.42 -3.57
C MET A 124 -0.80 -18.15 -2.96
N PRO A 125 -1.48 -17.63 -1.94
CA PRO A 125 -0.99 -16.57 -1.07
C PRO A 125 0.27 -17.04 -0.32
N LEU A 126 1.20 -16.12 -0.08
CA LEU A 126 2.51 -16.44 0.50
C LEU A 126 2.38 -16.56 2.01
N HIS A 127 2.87 -17.64 2.60
CA HIS A 127 2.89 -17.80 4.05
C HIS A 127 3.70 -16.68 4.74
N VAL A 128 3.20 -16.16 5.87
CA VAL A 128 3.91 -15.14 6.65
C VAL A 128 4.85 -15.84 7.65
N SER A 129 6.15 -15.56 7.54
CA SER A 129 7.15 -16.13 8.46
C SER A 129 6.84 -15.79 9.93
N GLY A 130 6.99 -16.78 10.82
CA GLY A 130 6.65 -16.67 12.25
C GLY A 130 5.20 -16.96 12.61
N THR A 131 4.33 -17.16 11.61
CA THR A 131 2.92 -17.55 11.79
C THR A 131 2.71 -18.99 11.29
N GLU A 132 1.55 -19.58 11.52
CA GLU A 132 1.16 -20.89 10.96
C GLU A 132 -0.02 -20.75 9.98
N ASN A 133 -0.96 -19.87 10.29
CA ASN A 133 -2.21 -19.75 9.54
C ASN A 133 -2.39 -18.40 8.85
N VAL A 134 -1.35 -17.57 8.77
CA VAL A 134 -1.43 -16.25 8.15
C VAL A 134 -0.69 -16.23 6.81
N PHE A 135 -1.36 -15.69 5.79
CA PHE A 135 -0.84 -15.62 4.43
C PHE A 135 -1.00 -14.21 3.86
N HIS A 136 0.01 -13.73 3.14
CA HIS A 136 0.00 -12.50 2.35
C HIS A 136 -0.63 -12.73 0.97
N LEU A 137 -1.59 -11.89 0.60
CA LEU A 137 -2.35 -12.05 -0.63
C LEU A 137 -1.67 -11.51 -1.91
N VAL A 138 -0.52 -10.84 -1.78
CA VAL A 138 0.39 -10.39 -2.86
C VAL A 138 -0.18 -9.33 -3.80
N MET A 139 -1.44 -9.44 -4.25
CA MET A 139 -2.05 -8.67 -5.32
C MET A 139 -2.39 -7.22 -4.90
N ALA A 140 -1.40 -6.43 -4.52
CA ALA A 140 -1.60 -5.03 -4.13
C ALA A 140 -2.16 -4.19 -5.30
N SER A 141 -2.79 -3.06 -4.97
CA SER A 141 -3.46 -2.17 -5.92
C SER A 141 -2.95 -0.74 -5.83
N GLU A 142 -2.87 -0.06 -6.98
CA GLU A 142 -2.62 1.38 -7.02
C GLU A 142 -3.72 2.19 -6.31
N SER A 143 -4.97 1.69 -6.34
CA SER A 143 -6.12 2.35 -5.69
C SER A 143 -6.02 2.43 -4.17
N SER A 144 -5.21 1.58 -3.56
CA SER A 144 -4.93 1.54 -2.12
C SER A 144 -3.45 1.81 -1.85
N TYR A 145 -2.75 2.48 -2.77
CA TYR A 145 -1.33 2.83 -2.66
C TYR A 145 -0.37 1.65 -2.36
N GLY A 146 -0.77 0.43 -2.67
CA GLY A 146 0.03 -0.77 -2.39
C GLY A 146 -0.27 -1.46 -1.05
N ALA A 147 -1.40 -1.15 -0.41
CA ALA A 147 -1.85 -1.82 0.81
C ALA A 147 -1.75 -3.35 0.75
N VAL A 148 -1.31 -3.94 1.85
CA VAL A 148 -1.09 -5.36 2.02
C VAL A 148 -2.35 -5.99 2.64
N ALA A 149 -2.95 -6.92 1.90
CA ALA A 149 -4.05 -7.74 2.40
C ALA A 149 -3.57 -9.13 2.85
N TYR A 150 -4.25 -9.69 3.84
CA TYR A 150 -3.88 -10.97 4.45
C TYR A 150 -5.06 -11.95 4.46
N LEU A 151 -4.75 -13.24 4.49
CA LEU A 151 -5.69 -14.34 4.73
C LEU A 151 -5.31 -15.02 6.05
N ILE A 152 -6.28 -15.17 6.94
CA ILE A 152 -6.17 -15.92 8.19
C ILE A 152 -6.97 -17.21 8.03
N ARG A 153 -6.31 -18.36 8.08
CA ARG A 153 -6.97 -19.67 7.98
C ARG A 153 -7.47 -20.10 9.35
N ARG A 154 -8.75 -20.45 9.46
CA ARG A 154 -9.39 -20.76 10.74
C ARG A 154 -10.42 -21.89 10.60
N PRO A 155 -10.58 -22.78 11.59
CA PRO A 155 -11.62 -23.80 11.59
C PRO A 155 -13.04 -23.24 11.44
N GLU A 156 -13.32 -22.07 12.05
CA GLU A 156 -14.62 -21.40 12.03
C GLU A 156 -14.93 -20.72 10.69
N GLY A 157 -13.94 -20.64 9.80
CA GLY A 157 -13.98 -19.99 8.51
C GLY A 157 -12.92 -18.90 8.38
N ASN A 158 -12.25 -18.88 7.22
CA ASN A 158 -11.15 -17.97 6.96
C ASN A 158 -11.57 -16.49 6.98
N ILE A 159 -10.62 -15.63 7.31
CA ILE A 159 -10.80 -14.17 7.30
C ILE A 159 -9.87 -13.57 6.25
N MET A 160 -10.38 -12.66 5.44
CA MET A 160 -9.57 -11.75 4.65
C MET A 160 -9.46 -10.42 5.41
N MET A 161 -8.24 -10.03 5.77
CA MET A 161 -7.96 -8.72 6.35
C MET A 161 -7.59 -7.75 5.23
N ASP A 162 -8.33 -6.64 5.16
CA ASP A 162 -8.37 -5.70 4.04
C ASP A 162 -8.66 -6.43 2.71
N SER A 163 -8.46 -5.77 1.56
CA SER A 163 -8.66 -6.50 0.29
C SER A 163 -7.62 -6.14 -0.77
N PRO A 164 -7.14 -7.13 -1.53
CA PRO A 164 -6.22 -6.88 -2.63
C PRO A 164 -6.99 -6.54 -3.91
N ARG A 165 -6.25 -6.16 -4.97
CA ARG A 165 -6.75 -6.17 -6.35
C ARG A 165 -7.34 -7.54 -6.67
N PHE A 166 -8.50 -7.56 -7.32
CA PHE A 166 -9.17 -8.79 -7.67
C PHE A 166 -8.39 -9.57 -8.73
N ASP A 167 -8.09 -10.83 -8.44
CA ASP A 167 -7.42 -11.75 -9.36
C ASP A 167 -8.07 -13.13 -9.33
N VAL A 168 -8.41 -13.65 -10.52
CA VAL A 168 -9.15 -14.92 -10.66
C VAL A 168 -8.30 -16.12 -10.24
N LYS A 169 -6.97 -16.07 -10.41
CA LYS A 169 -6.10 -17.18 -10.01
C LYS A 169 -5.98 -17.22 -8.49
N LEU A 170 -5.78 -16.06 -7.85
CA LEU A 170 -5.78 -15.94 -6.40
C LEU A 170 -7.13 -16.38 -5.81
N LEU A 171 -8.26 -15.99 -6.42
CA LEU A 171 -9.60 -16.43 -6.01
C LEU A 171 -9.72 -17.95 -5.96
N LYS A 172 -9.36 -18.65 -7.04
CA LYS A 172 -9.44 -20.12 -7.10
C LYS A 172 -8.61 -20.78 -6.00
N ARG A 173 -7.48 -20.17 -5.64
CA ARG A 173 -6.59 -20.67 -4.58
C ARG A 173 -7.15 -20.43 -3.20
N ILE A 174 -7.70 -19.24 -2.95
CA ILE A 174 -8.42 -18.95 -1.70
C ILE A 174 -9.62 -19.90 -1.54
N GLN A 175 -10.37 -20.17 -2.61
CA GLN A 175 -11.47 -21.16 -2.60
C GLN A 175 -10.96 -22.57 -2.26
N ALA A 176 -9.85 -23.00 -2.85
CA ALA A 176 -9.21 -24.28 -2.50
C ALA A 176 -8.70 -24.34 -1.05
N MET A 177 -8.43 -23.19 -0.43
CA MET A 177 -8.05 -23.06 0.99
C MET A 177 -9.26 -22.94 1.94
N GLY A 178 -10.50 -23.15 1.46
CA GLY A 178 -11.72 -23.06 2.28
C GLY A 178 -12.52 -21.76 2.11
N GLY A 179 -12.16 -20.93 1.12
CA GLY A 179 -12.86 -19.67 0.85
C GLY A 179 -12.57 -18.60 1.90
N VAL A 180 -13.51 -17.67 2.07
CA VAL A 180 -13.47 -16.61 3.09
C VAL A 180 -14.87 -16.49 3.67
N LYS A 181 -14.98 -16.50 4.99
CA LYS A 181 -16.24 -16.28 5.70
C LYS A 181 -16.44 -14.80 6.02
N TYR A 182 -15.39 -14.13 6.52
CA TYR A 182 -15.41 -12.71 6.84
C TYR A 182 -14.32 -11.93 6.11
N MET A 183 -14.65 -10.74 5.66
CA MET A 183 -13.69 -9.75 5.20
C MET A 183 -13.69 -8.58 6.18
N CYS A 184 -12.65 -8.48 7.01
CA CYS A 184 -12.49 -7.39 7.97
C CYS A 184 -11.68 -6.28 7.29
N LEU A 185 -12.27 -5.09 7.18
CA LEU A 185 -11.62 -3.92 6.59
C LEU A 185 -11.19 -2.97 7.71
N SER A 186 -9.91 -2.59 7.73
CA SER A 186 -9.33 -1.75 8.80
C SER A 186 -9.87 -0.32 8.75
N HIS A 187 -9.90 0.27 7.55
CA HIS A 187 -10.35 1.64 7.29
C HIS A 187 -10.62 1.84 5.79
N ARG A 188 -11.11 3.03 5.42
CA ARG A 188 -11.58 3.32 4.06
C ARG A 188 -10.49 3.32 2.96
N ASP A 189 -9.21 3.49 3.28
CA ASP A 189 -8.17 3.62 2.24
C ASP A 189 -7.79 2.25 1.64
N ASP A 190 -7.92 1.17 2.44
CA ASP A 190 -7.43 -0.18 2.11
C ASP A 190 -8.53 -1.13 1.61
N VAL A 191 -9.66 -0.58 1.17
CA VAL A 191 -10.84 -1.38 0.77
C VAL A 191 -10.79 -1.88 -0.68
N CYS A 192 -9.90 -1.37 -1.52
CA CYS A 192 -9.65 -1.82 -2.91
C CYS A 192 -10.86 -2.47 -3.64
N ASP A 193 -10.76 -3.75 -4.01
CA ASP A 193 -11.76 -4.50 -4.78
C ASP A 193 -12.70 -5.32 -3.86
N HIS A 194 -12.93 -4.88 -2.61
CA HIS A 194 -13.72 -5.60 -1.59
C HIS A 194 -15.04 -6.15 -2.12
N ALA A 195 -15.78 -5.36 -2.91
CA ALA A 195 -17.08 -5.76 -3.45
C ALA A 195 -16.97 -6.91 -4.47
N LYS A 196 -15.93 -6.94 -5.30
CA LYS A 196 -15.69 -8.03 -6.26
C LYS A 196 -15.35 -9.32 -5.52
N TRP A 197 -14.48 -9.22 -4.51
CA TRP A 197 -14.12 -10.33 -3.65
C TRP A 197 -15.31 -10.88 -2.88
N ALA A 198 -16.09 -10.02 -2.22
CA ALA A 198 -17.28 -10.42 -1.48
C ALA A 198 -18.32 -11.12 -2.38
N LYS A 199 -18.56 -10.58 -3.58
CA LYS A 199 -19.45 -11.22 -4.56
C LYS A 199 -18.95 -12.60 -4.99
N ALA A 200 -17.64 -12.76 -5.20
CA ALA A 200 -17.06 -14.02 -5.69
C ALA A 200 -16.92 -15.10 -4.60
N LEU A 201 -16.71 -14.69 -3.35
CA LEU A 201 -16.51 -15.58 -2.21
C LEU A 201 -17.78 -15.81 -1.38
N GLY A 202 -18.78 -14.93 -1.51
CA GLY A 202 -19.98 -14.94 -0.65
C GLY A 202 -19.67 -14.58 0.81
N CYS A 203 -18.59 -13.84 1.07
CA CYS A 203 -18.16 -13.50 2.42
C CYS A 203 -18.90 -12.28 2.98
N THR A 204 -19.00 -12.20 4.31
CA THR A 204 -19.56 -11.05 5.03
C THR A 204 -18.47 -10.00 5.26
N ARG A 205 -18.64 -8.78 4.75
CA ARG A 205 -17.73 -7.67 5.02
C ARG A 205 -18.07 -6.99 6.33
N ILE A 206 -17.04 -6.65 7.08
CA ILE A 206 -17.10 -5.98 8.37
C ILE A 206 -16.24 -4.72 8.28
N LEU A 207 -16.83 -3.56 8.53
CA LEU A 207 -16.15 -2.26 8.55
C LEU A 207 -16.77 -1.36 9.61
N ARG A 208 -16.00 -0.42 10.15
CA ARG A 208 -16.56 0.59 11.07
C ARG A 208 -17.54 1.51 10.33
N ARG A 209 -18.69 1.81 10.96
CA ARG A 209 -19.73 2.70 10.39
C ARG A 209 -19.16 4.00 9.83
N ASP A 210 -18.20 4.59 10.54
CA ASP A 210 -17.64 5.92 10.23
C ASP A 210 -16.72 5.90 8.99
N GLU A 211 -16.31 4.71 8.55
CA GLU A 211 -15.50 4.49 7.34
C GLU A 211 -16.39 4.19 6.10
N CYS A 212 -17.69 3.94 6.31
CA CYS A 212 -18.62 3.58 5.23
C CYS A 212 -18.99 4.79 4.37
N ASN A 213 -18.84 4.68 3.05
CA ASN A 213 -19.17 5.73 2.09
C ASN A 213 -19.69 5.14 0.77
N LYS A 214 -20.40 5.98 0.00
CA LYS A 214 -21.00 5.58 -1.29
C LYS A 214 -19.98 5.50 -2.43
N GLU A 215 -18.95 6.34 -2.39
CA GLU A 215 -17.94 6.44 -3.46
C GLU A 215 -17.19 5.12 -3.65
N GLN A 216 -16.86 4.45 -2.55
CA GLN A 216 -16.17 3.17 -2.54
C GLN A 216 -17.12 1.97 -2.40
N GLY A 217 -18.45 2.20 -2.37
CA GLY A 217 -19.46 1.15 -2.16
C GLY A 217 -19.41 0.49 -0.78
N THR A 218 -18.69 1.06 0.18
CA THR A 218 -18.56 0.52 1.55
C THR A 218 -19.80 0.80 2.39
N ASN A 219 -20.71 1.67 1.94
CA ASN A 219 -22.06 1.79 2.51
C ASN A 219 -22.90 0.51 2.36
N GLU A 220 -22.48 -0.45 1.52
CA GLU A 220 -23.17 -1.72 1.29
C GLU A 220 -22.57 -2.89 2.09
N VAL A 221 -21.55 -2.66 2.91
CA VAL A 221 -20.99 -3.72 3.77
C VAL A 221 -22.05 -4.27 4.72
N GLU A 222 -21.96 -5.58 4.93
CA GLU A 222 -23.00 -6.37 5.60
C GLU A 222 -23.02 -6.08 7.12
N VAL A 223 -21.85 -5.90 7.74
CA VAL A 223 -21.73 -5.56 9.17
C VAL A 223 -21.04 -4.21 9.32
N LYS A 224 -21.73 -3.29 9.97
CA LYS A 224 -21.21 -1.95 10.29
C LYS A 224 -21.02 -1.85 11.79
N LEU A 225 -19.77 -1.89 12.23
CA LEU A 225 -19.45 -1.83 13.65
C LEU A 225 -19.86 -0.45 14.19
N GLU A 226 -20.47 -0.44 15.38
CA GLU A 226 -20.94 0.74 16.10
C GLU A 226 -20.45 0.72 17.56
N GLY A 227 -20.31 1.90 18.17
CA GLY A 227 -19.71 2.04 19.50
C GLY A 227 -18.18 2.14 19.48
N GLN A 228 -17.55 1.79 20.59
CA GLN A 228 -16.09 1.92 20.79
C GLN A 228 -15.34 0.57 20.83
N GLY A 229 -16.06 -0.54 20.67
CA GLY A 229 -15.48 -1.88 20.76
C GLY A 229 -14.98 -2.24 22.17
N PRO A 230 -14.16 -3.30 22.30
CA PRO A 230 -13.80 -4.22 21.22
C PRO A 230 -15.02 -5.00 20.70
N TRP A 231 -14.94 -5.51 19.48
CA TRP A 231 -15.98 -6.34 18.88
C TRP A 231 -15.45 -7.74 18.59
N GLY A 232 -16.29 -8.76 18.80
CA GLY A 232 -16.07 -10.11 18.28
C GLY A 232 -16.61 -10.27 16.86
N LEU A 233 -16.40 -11.45 16.28
CA LEU A 233 -17.01 -11.81 15.01
C LEU A 233 -18.49 -12.21 15.17
N PRO A 234 -19.31 -12.10 14.10
CA PRO A 234 -20.73 -12.45 14.15
C PRO A 234 -21.07 -13.89 14.55
N ASP A 235 -20.13 -14.82 14.42
CA ASP A 235 -20.31 -16.22 14.83
C ASP A 235 -19.95 -16.49 16.31
N GLY A 236 -19.57 -15.46 17.06
CA GLY A 236 -19.24 -15.58 18.47
C GLY A 236 -17.89 -16.22 18.78
N SER A 237 -17.04 -16.47 17.77
CA SER A 237 -15.69 -16.98 18.00
C SER A 237 -14.84 -15.96 18.77
N THR A 238 -14.02 -16.41 19.71
CA THR A 238 -13.31 -15.56 20.68
C THR A 238 -11.83 -15.33 20.38
N ASP A 239 -11.32 -16.01 19.37
CA ASP A 239 -9.93 -15.97 18.88
C ASP A 239 -9.62 -14.71 18.05
N ILE A 240 -10.65 -13.94 17.69
CA ILE A 240 -10.53 -12.67 16.97
C ILE A 240 -11.10 -11.55 17.82
N GLU A 241 -10.42 -10.41 17.83
CA GLU A 241 -10.90 -9.19 18.45
C GLU A 241 -10.65 -7.99 17.53
N LEU A 242 -11.71 -7.25 17.24
CA LEU A 242 -11.66 -6.02 16.45
C LEU A 242 -11.61 -4.83 17.42
N ILE A 243 -10.55 -4.02 17.35
CA ILE A 243 -10.26 -3.00 18.36
C ILE A 243 -10.28 -1.64 17.68
N HIS A 244 -11.08 -0.72 18.22
CA HIS A 244 -11.16 0.64 17.72
C HIS A 244 -9.87 1.41 18.05
N THR A 245 -9.18 1.89 17.03
CA THR A 245 -7.91 2.61 17.14
C THR A 245 -7.96 3.90 16.33
N PRO A 246 -8.82 4.87 16.71
CA PRO A 246 -8.92 6.13 15.98
C PRO A 246 -7.57 6.85 15.98
N GLY A 247 -7.24 7.48 14.86
CA GLY A 247 -5.94 8.11 14.67
C GLY A 247 -5.66 8.42 13.22
N HIS A 248 -5.35 7.38 12.44
CA HIS A 248 -5.19 7.49 10.97
C HIS A 248 -6.47 7.97 10.30
N THR A 249 -7.60 7.34 10.65
CA THR A 249 -8.95 7.83 10.39
C THR A 249 -9.75 7.85 11.70
N THR A 250 -10.96 8.41 11.67
CA THR A 250 -11.85 8.44 12.84
C THR A 250 -12.36 7.07 13.25
N GLY A 251 -12.50 6.14 12.30
CA GLY A 251 -13.08 4.82 12.50
C GLY A 251 -12.12 3.66 12.30
N HIS A 252 -10.79 3.90 12.30
CA HIS A 252 -9.80 2.85 12.08
C HIS A 252 -9.93 1.71 13.10
N VAL A 253 -9.85 0.48 12.62
CA VAL A 253 -9.92 -0.75 13.43
C VAL A 253 -8.70 -1.63 13.15
N VAL A 254 -8.07 -2.13 14.21
CA VAL A 254 -7.09 -3.22 14.14
C VAL A 254 -7.76 -4.56 14.46
N LEU A 255 -7.23 -5.64 13.91
CA LEU A 255 -7.67 -7.00 14.20
C LEU A 255 -6.59 -7.74 14.98
N LEU A 256 -6.92 -8.27 16.16
CA LEU A 256 -6.06 -9.16 16.93
C LEU A 256 -6.50 -10.61 16.73
N TYR A 257 -5.61 -11.42 16.16
CA TYR A 257 -5.73 -12.87 16.09
C TYR A 257 -4.96 -13.49 17.27
N LYS A 258 -5.70 -13.91 18.29
CA LYS A 258 -5.16 -14.33 19.60
C LYS A 258 -4.33 -15.62 19.54
N PRO A 259 -4.73 -16.70 18.82
CA PRO A 259 -3.99 -17.95 18.77
C PRO A 259 -2.53 -17.80 18.37
N GLU A 260 -2.25 -16.90 17.42
CA GLU A 260 -0.90 -16.64 16.92
C GLU A 260 -0.37 -15.27 17.35
N ARG A 261 -0.97 -14.63 18.37
CA ARG A 261 -0.46 -13.37 18.96
C ARG A 261 -0.14 -12.33 17.88
N THR A 262 -1.02 -12.20 16.89
CA THR A 262 -0.79 -11.43 15.66
C THR A 262 -1.79 -10.29 15.54
N LEU A 263 -1.27 -9.06 15.43
CA LEU A 263 -2.04 -7.85 15.21
C LEU A 263 -1.96 -7.44 13.74
N PHE A 264 -3.11 -7.34 13.08
CA PHE A 264 -3.23 -6.72 11.78
C PHE A 264 -3.57 -5.25 11.99
N SER A 265 -2.60 -4.38 11.71
CA SER A 265 -2.64 -2.99 12.15
C SER A 265 -3.17 -2.02 11.11
N GLY A 266 -3.39 -2.43 9.85
CA GLY A 266 -3.71 -1.49 8.77
C GLY A 266 -2.67 -0.37 8.71
N ASP A 267 -3.13 0.88 8.65
CA ASP A 267 -2.29 2.08 8.70
C ASP A 267 -2.12 2.64 10.12
N HIS A 268 -2.53 1.89 11.14
CA HIS A 268 -2.36 2.32 12.53
C HIS A 268 -0.88 2.30 12.96
N TRP A 269 -0.12 1.27 12.57
CA TRP A 269 1.28 1.11 13.00
C TRP A 269 2.03 0.08 12.14
N GLY A 270 3.24 0.42 11.69
CA GLY A 270 4.12 -0.49 10.97
C GLY A 270 5.58 -0.05 11.04
N TYR A 271 6.48 -0.79 10.41
CA TYR A 271 7.89 -0.38 10.31
C TYR A 271 8.15 0.38 9.00
N SER A 272 8.70 1.58 9.12
CA SER A 272 9.13 2.40 7.99
C SER A 272 10.54 1.99 7.56
N GLY A 273 10.66 1.36 6.40
CA GLY A 273 11.97 1.11 5.79
C GLY A 273 12.73 2.39 5.41
N ARG A 274 12.06 3.53 5.32
CA ARG A 274 12.68 4.83 5.03
C ARG A 274 13.28 5.47 6.28
N GLU A 275 12.53 5.45 7.37
CA GLU A 275 12.90 6.09 8.64
C GLU A 275 13.68 5.12 9.55
N GLN A 276 13.69 3.82 9.19
CA GLN A 276 14.32 2.73 9.93
C GLN A 276 13.76 2.62 11.36
N CYS A 277 12.43 2.71 11.48
CA CYS A 277 11.75 2.72 12.76
C CYS A 277 10.26 2.41 12.68
N GLY A 278 9.63 2.20 13.85
CA GLY A 278 8.18 2.18 13.99
C GLY A 278 7.57 3.51 13.60
N SER A 279 6.53 3.48 12.79
CA SER A 279 5.91 4.65 12.17
C SER A 279 4.39 4.62 12.31
N LEU A 280 3.82 5.81 12.51
CA LEU A 280 2.39 6.09 12.51
C LEU A 280 1.91 6.71 11.18
N PHE A 281 2.76 6.66 10.14
CA PHE A 281 2.46 7.15 8.79
C PHE A 281 1.92 8.59 8.74
N ARG A 282 2.51 9.49 9.55
CA ARG A 282 2.02 10.86 9.80
C ARG A 282 1.62 11.66 8.57
N ARG A 283 2.33 11.47 7.45
CA ARG A 283 2.13 12.24 6.22
C ARG A 283 0.80 11.95 5.52
N VAL A 284 0.16 10.84 5.85
CA VAL A 284 -1.13 10.39 5.30
C VAL A 284 -2.17 10.19 6.40
N ASN A 285 -1.97 10.78 7.58
CA ASN A 285 -2.96 10.74 8.64
C ASN A 285 -4.10 11.72 8.35
N TRP A 286 -5.34 11.23 8.38
CA TRP A 286 -6.54 11.98 8.01
C TRP A 286 -7.36 12.47 9.19
N TYR A 287 -6.92 12.22 10.43
CA TYR A 287 -7.67 12.59 11.62
C TYR A 287 -6.82 13.22 12.71
N SER A 288 -6.05 12.43 13.48
CA SER A 288 -5.24 12.96 14.58
C SER A 288 -4.11 12.03 14.96
N ILE A 289 -2.88 12.54 14.88
CA ILE A 289 -1.68 11.82 15.34
C ILE A 289 -1.69 11.65 16.86
N ASP A 290 -2.20 12.62 17.60
CA ASP A 290 -2.32 12.51 19.05
C ASP A 290 -3.25 11.36 19.44
N HIS A 291 -4.42 11.26 18.78
CA HIS A 291 -5.31 10.11 18.96
C HIS A 291 -4.66 8.80 18.50
N GLN A 292 -3.87 8.81 17.43
CA GLN A 292 -3.16 7.61 16.98
C GLN A 292 -2.14 7.12 18.01
N MET A 293 -1.39 8.04 18.63
CA MET A 293 -0.47 7.72 19.73
C MET A 293 -1.19 7.19 20.96
N GLU A 294 -2.31 7.80 21.35
CA GLU A 294 -3.16 7.32 22.45
C GLU A 294 -3.71 5.92 22.17
N SER A 295 -4.20 5.70 20.94
CA SER A 295 -4.69 4.40 20.48
C SER A 295 -3.58 3.36 20.43
N LEU A 296 -2.37 3.70 20.00
CA LEU A 296 -1.21 2.80 20.04
C LEU A 296 -0.85 2.43 21.49
N ALA A 297 -0.87 3.38 22.43
CA ALA A 297 -0.62 3.12 23.84
C ALA A 297 -1.66 2.14 24.45
N LYS A 298 -2.92 2.19 24.00
CA LYS A 298 -3.98 1.26 24.42
C LYS A 298 -3.74 -0.19 23.96
N LEU A 299 -2.88 -0.41 22.95
CA LEU A 299 -2.51 -1.76 22.49
C LEU A 299 -1.43 -2.42 23.37
N ARG A 300 -0.72 -1.64 24.21
CA ARG A 300 0.32 -2.14 25.12
C ARG A 300 -0.13 -3.32 26.01
N PRO A 301 -1.27 -3.30 26.71
CA PRO A 301 -1.69 -4.42 27.56
C PRO A 301 -2.01 -5.71 26.79
N LEU A 302 -2.26 -5.65 25.48
CA LEU A 302 -2.65 -6.81 24.68
C LEU A 302 -1.48 -7.77 24.45
N ASP A 303 -1.79 -9.07 24.35
CA ASP A 303 -0.80 -10.12 24.12
C ASP A 303 -0.62 -10.41 22.63
N PHE A 304 0.26 -9.66 21.99
CA PHE A 304 0.70 -9.91 20.62
C PHE A 304 2.20 -9.64 20.48
N VAL A 305 2.83 -10.31 19.51
CA VAL A 305 4.25 -10.14 19.17
C VAL A 305 4.48 -10.00 17.67
N HIS A 306 3.50 -10.30 16.82
CA HIS A 306 3.57 -10.03 15.39
C HIS A 306 2.68 -8.84 15.03
N VAL A 307 3.19 -7.95 14.20
CA VAL A 307 2.45 -6.79 13.67
C VAL A 307 2.52 -6.82 12.14
N LEU A 308 1.35 -6.93 11.52
CA LEU A 308 1.16 -7.06 10.08
C LEU A 308 0.40 -5.83 9.57
N PRO A 309 1.10 -4.80 9.06
CA PRO A 309 0.46 -3.57 8.64
C PRO A 309 -0.11 -3.66 7.22
N GLY A 310 -0.98 -2.71 6.89
CA GLY A 310 -1.43 -2.41 5.52
C GLY A 310 -0.30 -1.78 4.71
N HIS A 311 0.44 -0.84 5.30
CA HIS A 311 1.62 -0.22 4.69
C HIS A 311 2.89 -0.34 5.53
N GLY A 312 4.04 -0.26 4.86
CA GLY A 312 5.35 -0.48 5.51
C GLY A 312 5.67 -1.96 5.71
N ARG A 313 6.55 -2.24 6.66
CA ARG A 313 7.08 -3.60 6.89
C ARG A 313 6.51 -4.19 8.16
N ARG A 314 6.39 -5.51 8.13
CA ARG A 314 5.97 -6.36 9.24
C ARG A 314 7.01 -6.30 10.37
N MET A 315 6.55 -6.45 11.59
CA MET A 315 7.40 -6.49 12.78
C MET A 315 7.12 -7.77 13.57
N SER A 316 8.17 -8.33 14.17
CA SER A 316 8.04 -9.40 15.15
C SER A 316 8.91 -9.09 16.36
N PHE A 317 8.41 -9.40 17.54
CA PHE A 317 9.09 -9.18 18.82
C PHE A 317 9.34 -10.52 19.51
N GLY A 318 10.42 -10.62 20.30
CA GLY A 318 10.73 -11.85 21.03
C GLY A 318 9.71 -12.15 22.12
N ASP A 319 9.18 -11.10 22.76
CA ASP A 319 8.16 -11.20 23.79
C ASP A 319 7.32 -9.92 23.87
N LYS A 320 6.38 -9.92 24.82
CA LYS A 320 5.48 -8.78 25.05
C LYS A 320 6.23 -7.54 25.56
N ALA A 321 7.28 -7.70 26.37
CA ALA A 321 8.02 -6.58 26.94
C ALA A 321 8.78 -5.81 25.86
N ALA A 322 9.45 -6.52 24.94
CA ALA A 322 10.10 -5.93 23.78
C ALA A 322 9.11 -5.19 22.87
N LYS A 323 7.91 -5.75 22.67
CA LYS A 323 6.81 -5.08 21.95
C LYS A 323 6.34 -3.80 22.66
N ASP A 324 6.18 -3.85 23.98
CA ASP A 324 5.72 -2.72 24.78
C ASP A 324 6.74 -1.56 24.77
N GLU A 325 8.02 -1.88 24.89
CA GLU A 325 9.12 -0.93 24.74
C GLU A 325 9.12 -0.30 23.35
N TYR A 326 8.88 -1.09 22.30
CA TYR A 326 8.85 -0.59 20.92
C TYR A 326 7.64 0.34 20.64
N ILE A 327 6.50 0.11 21.30
CA ILE A 327 5.37 1.05 21.32
C ILE A 327 5.81 2.39 21.92
N ASP A 328 6.49 2.36 23.07
CA ASP A 328 6.92 3.56 23.78
C ASP A 328 7.93 4.38 22.97
N LEU A 329 8.88 3.69 22.33
CA LEU A 329 9.84 4.29 21.42
C LEU A 329 9.15 4.92 20.20
N THR A 330 8.16 4.25 19.61
CA THR A 330 7.37 4.80 18.49
C THR A 330 6.66 6.10 18.88
N ILE A 331 6.02 6.13 20.05
CA ILE A 331 5.33 7.31 20.56
C ILE A 331 6.33 8.44 20.86
N ALA A 332 7.44 8.13 21.54
CA ALA A 332 8.47 9.11 21.88
C ALA A 332 9.13 9.72 20.63
N ALA A 333 9.43 8.89 19.62
CA ALA A 333 9.95 9.34 18.33
C ALA A 333 8.97 10.26 17.62
N THR A 334 7.69 9.86 17.57
CA THR A 334 6.65 10.67 16.93
C THR A 334 6.53 12.04 17.60
N LYS A 335 6.53 12.12 18.93
CA LYS A 335 6.50 13.39 19.67
C LYS A 335 7.72 14.27 19.36
N LYS A 336 8.91 13.67 19.29
CA LYS A 336 10.13 14.39 18.96
C LYS A 336 10.09 14.95 17.53
N ASP A 337 9.60 14.16 16.58
CA ASP A 337 9.48 14.58 15.19
C ASP A 337 8.47 15.72 15.00
N ILE A 338 7.38 15.72 15.78
CA ILE A 338 6.41 16.82 15.83
C ILE A 338 7.07 18.09 16.40
N ALA A 339 7.81 17.96 17.50
CA ALA A 339 8.46 19.10 18.16
C ALA A 339 9.64 19.70 17.36
N ALA A 340 10.26 18.93 16.46
CA ALA A 340 11.45 19.31 15.72
C ALA A 340 11.17 19.91 14.32
N ASP A 341 9.93 20.31 14.01
CA ASP A 341 9.49 20.80 12.68
C ASP A 341 9.96 19.90 11.51
N GLY A 342 10.13 18.60 11.74
CA GLY A 342 10.52 17.62 10.73
C GLY A 342 12.02 17.45 10.46
N THR A 343 12.94 17.97 11.29
CA THR A 343 14.40 17.76 11.11
C THR A 343 15.07 16.92 12.21
N GLY A 344 14.31 16.18 13.02
CA GLY A 344 14.81 15.49 14.22
C GLY A 344 15.60 14.19 13.98
N HIS A 345 16.73 14.04 14.69
CA HIS A 345 17.55 12.82 14.78
C HIS A 345 16.75 11.56 15.17
N ASN A 346 16.97 10.47 14.43
CA ASN A 346 16.43 9.13 14.65
C ASN A 346 16.76 8.60 16.07
N VAL A 347 15.75 8.53 16.95
CA VAL A 347 15.87 8.03 18.33
C VAL A 347 15.96 6.50 18.42
N PHE A 348 15.84 5.78 17.30
CA PHE A 348 15.93 4.32 17.25
C PHE A 348 17.36 3.79 17.08
N LYS A 349 18.38 4.65 17.10
CA LYS A 349 19.78 4.27 16.84
C LYS A 349 20.30 3.18 17.80
N ASP A 350 19.78 3.15 19.03
CA ASP A 350 20.13 2.17 20.07
C ASP A 350 18.93 1.32 20.53
N ALA A 351 17.79 1.42 19.84
CA ALA A 351 16.57 0.67 20.18
C ALA A 351 16.65 -0.79 19.73
N PRO A 352 16.00 -1.74 20.44
CA PRO A 352 15.77 -3.09 19.93
C PRO A 352 15.05 -2.98 18.58
N GLN A 353 15.68 -3.46 17.52
CA GLN A 353 15.03 -3.52 16.21
C GLN A 353 14.05 -4.69 16.20
N PRO A 354 12.85 -4.53 15.61
CA PRO A 354 11.97 -5.66 15.41
C PRO A 354 12.70 -6.71 14.58
N LEU A 355 12.46 -7.97 14.90
CA LEU A 355 13.01 -9.07 14.13
C LEU A 355 12.54 -8.90 12.68
N SER A 356 13.50 -8.86 11.75
CA SER A 356 13.21 -8.78 10.33
C SER A 356 12.37 -9.98 9.93
N THR A 357 11.09 -9.74 9.65
CA THR A 357 10.21 -10.74 9.03
C THR A 357 10.25 -10.53 7.52
N THR A 358 11.47 -10.60 6.95
CA THR A 358 11.61 -10.89 5.52
C THR A 358 10.99 -12.25 5.27
N ASN A 359 10.19 -12.36 4.20
CA ASN A 359 9.57 -13.62 3.79
C ASN A 359 10.60 -14.75 3.68
#